data_AF-A0A7S4J5W9-F1
#
_entry.id   AF-A0A7S4J5W9-F1
#
_cell.length_a   1.000
_cell.length_b   1.000
_cell.length_c   1.000
_cell.angle_alpha   90.00
_cell.angle_beta   90.00
_cell.angle_gamma   90.00
#
_symmetry.space_group_name_H-M   'P 1'
#
loop_
_entity.id
_entity.type
_entity.pdbx_description
1 polymer ?
#
loop_
_entity_poly.entity_id
_entity_poly.type
_entity_poly.pdbx_seq_one_letter_code
_entity_poly.pdbx_strand_id
1 'polypeptide(L)'
;AIINPGNPTGQVLSRESLETICKFCADNGIVLLADEVYQRNVYQPDLEFVSAKKVACETPGCEHLQLVSFHSTSKGLIGECGRRGGYMELHNVDPYVHAQLYKLASSGLCSGTAGQIMTSLMVKPPQPGDESHEAFEKEEDDIYQSLARRATSLVEGLNKIEGIECQP
;
A
#
# COMPACT_ATOMS: atom_id res chain seq x y z
N ALA A 1 -8.20 10.10 -5.38
CA ALA A 1 -7.51 9.00 -4.69
C ALA A 1 -6.91 8.09 -5.75
N ILE A 2 -5.71 7.58 -5.51
CA ILE A 2 -5.11 6.49 -6.30
C ILE A 2 -5.17 5.21 -5.47
N ILE A 3 -5.28 4.06 -6.14
CA ILE A 3 -5.22 2.74 -5.51
C ILE A 3 -4.07 2.00 -6.19
N ASN A 4 -2.98 1.74 -5.45
CA ASN A 4 -1.75 1.19 -6.00
C ASN A 4 -1.01 0.29 -4.98
N PRO A 5 -0.85 -1.02 -5.23
CA PRO A 5 -1.46 -1.80 -6.32
C PRO A 5 -2.99 -1.77 -6.31
N GLY A 6 -3.60 -1.86 -7.50
CA GLY A 6 -5.03 -1.62 -7.68
C GLY A 6 -5.94 -2.79 -7.29
N ASN A 7 -7.14 -2.44 -6.84
CA ASN A 7 -8.23 -3.37 -6.55
C ASN A 7 -9.52 -2.79 -7.18
N PRO A 8 -10.23 -3.54 -8.06
CA PRO A 8 -10.13 -4.98 -8.34
C PRO A 8 -9.14 -5.39 -9.44
N THR A 9 -8.41 -4.44 -10.02
CA THR A 9 -7.71 -4.61 -11.30
C THR A 9 -6.28 -5.16 -11.22
N GLY A 10 -5.63 -5.18 -10.05
CA GLY A 10 -4.31 -5.80 -9.85
C GLY A 10 -3.11 -5.04 -10.42
N GLN A 11 -3.32 -3.93 -11.12
CA GLN A 11 -2.25 -3.15 -11.75
C GLN A 11 -1.32 -2.49 -10.72
N VAL A 12 -0.06 -2.33 -11.11
CA VAL A 12 0.94 -1.55 -10.37
C VAL A 12 1.31 -0.34 -11.22
N LEU A 13 1.14 0.86 -10.65
CA LEU A 13 1.50 2.10 -11.32
C LEU A 13 3.01 2.23 -11.44
N SER A 14 3.48 2.59 -12.63
CA SER A 14 4.88 2.95 -12.85
C SER A 14 5.24 4.23 -12.10
N ARG A 15 6.53 4.38 -11.79
CA ARG A 15 7.07 5.61 -11.21
C ARG A 15 6.69 6.85 -12.04
N GLU A 16 6.83 6.79 -13.35
CA GLU A 16 6.46 7.89 -14.28
C GLU A 16 4.98 8.27 -14.18
N SER A 17 4.09 7.28 -14.05
CA SER A 17 2.66 7.53 -13.86
C SER A 17 2.41 8.25 -12.53
N LEU A 18 3.06 7.80 -11.45
CA LEU A 18 2.98 8.44 -10.13
C LEU A 18 3.54 9.87 -10.16
N GLU A 19 4.65 10.12 -10.85
CA GLU A 19 5.23 11.46 -11.01
C GLU A 19 4.25 12.40 -11.71
N THR A 20 3.62 11.92 -12.79
CA THR A 20 2.60 12.67 -13.54
C THR A 20 1.41 13.00 -12.65
N ILE A 21 0.92 12.04 -11.87
CA ILE A 21 -0.20 12.23 -10.93
C ILE A 21 0.18 13.22 -9.83
N CYS A 22 1.37 13.07 -9.22
CA CYS A 22 1.82 13.95 -8.15
C CYS A 22 1.92 15.41 -8.62
N LYS A 23 2.55 15.65 -9.79
CA LYS A 23 2.64 16.98 -10.40
C LYS A 23 1.25 17.55 -10.69
N PHE A 24 0.38 16.76 -11.33
CA PHE A 24 -0.98 17.19 -11.61
C PHE A 24 -1.73 17.60 -10.33
N CYS A 25 -1.61 16.83 -9.25
CA CYS A 25 -2.23 17.18 -7.99
C CYS A 25 -1.62 18.43 -7.35
N ALA A 26 -0.30 18.58 -7.40
CA ALA A 26 0.41 19.74 -6.87
C ALA A 26 0.01 21.03 -7.61
N ASP A 27 0.01 21.00 -8.94
CA ASP A 27 -0.29 22.15 -9.81
C ASP A 27 -1.74 22.63 -9.65
N ASN A 28 -2.66 21.72 -9.33
CA ASN A 28 -4.09 22.00 -9.25
C ASN A 28 -4.62 22.12 -7.81
N GLY A 29 -3.75 22.07 -6.80
CA GLY A 29 -4.17 22.14 -5.39
C GLY A 29 -5.07 20.98 -4.95
N ILE A 30 -4.89 19.80 -5.52
CA ILE A 30 -5.68 18.60 -5.23
C ILE A 30 -4.95 17.77 -4.17
N VAL A 31 -5.65 17.44 -3.08
CA VAL A 31 -5.13 16.50 -2.07
C VAL A 31 -5.06 15.10 -2.66
N LEU A 32 -3.87 14.49 -2.66
CA LEU A 32 -3.66 13.13 -3.10
C LEU A 32 -3.93 12.16 -1.94
N LEU A 33 -4.82 11.20 -2.16
CA LEU A 33 -5.06 10.07 -1.25
C LEU A 33 -4.48 8.82 -1.90
N ALA A 34 -3.44 8.24 -1.31
CA ALA A 34 -2.75 7.07 -1.84
C ALA A 34 -3.11 5.83 -1.02
N ASP A 35 -3.98 4.98 -1.56
CA ASP A 35 -4.30 3.69 -0.98
C ASP A 35 -3.27 2.64 -1.42
N GLU A 36 -2.35 2.31 -0.51
CA GLU A 36 -1.17 1.47 -0.74
C GLU A 36 -1.23 0.18 0.10
N VAL A 37 -2.44 -0.31 0.39
CA VAL A 37 -2.65 -1.48 1.25
C VAL A 37 -2.11 -2.79 0.66
N TYR A 38 -1.92 -2.86 -0.66
CA TYR A 38 -1.40 -4.03 -1.36
C TYR A 38 0.09 -3.92 -1.72
N GLN A 39 0.85 -3.00 -1.12
CA GLN A 39 2.24 -2.69 -1.51
C GLN A 39 3.22 -3.89 -1.50
N ARG A 40 2.92 -4.97 -0.78
CA ARG A 40 3.71 -6.23 -0.75
C ARG A 40 3.24 -7.28 -1.78
N ASN A 41 2.19 -7.01 -2.56
CA ASN A 41 1.57 -7.95 -3.52
C ASN A 41 1.86 -7.55 -4.97
N VAL A 42 3.13 -7.48 -5.33
CA VAL A 42 3.55 -7.22 -6.71
C VAL A 42 4.18 -8.50 -7.24
N TYR A 43 3.54 -9.16 -8.21
CA TYR A 43 3.97 -10.49 -8.67
C TYR A 43 4.71 -10.48 -10.01
N GLN A 44 4.56 -9.41 -10.80
CA GLN A 44 5.21 -9.31 -12.10
C GLN A 44 6.69 -8.93 -11.90
N PRO A 45 7.65 -9.68 -12.48
CA PRO A 45 9.09 -9.46 -12.24
C PRO A 45 9.61 -8.08 -12.61
N ASP A 46 8.99 -7.45 -13.62
CA ASP A 46 9.41 -6.15 -14.15
C ASP A 46 8.74 -4.96 -13.42
N LEU A 47 7.88 -5.24 -12.44
CA LEU A 47 7.17 -4.23 -11.67
C LEU A 47 7.67 -4.19 -10.24
N GLU A 48 7.82 -2.97 -9.71
CA GLU A 48 8.15 -2.72 -8.31
C GLU A 48 7.12 -1.73 -7.74
N PHE A 49 6.73 -1.95 -6.49
CA PHE A 49 5.97 -0.94 -5.77
C PHE A 49 6.86 0.26 -5.42
N VAL A 50 6.42 1.45 -5.79
CA VAL A 50 7.01 2.72 -5.32
C VAL A 50 5.91 3.52 -4.63
N SER A 51 6.17 3.99 -3.41
CA SER A 51 5.18 4.79 -2.69
C SER A 51 5.01 6.16 -3.31
N ALA A 52 3.77 6.65 -3.33
CA ALA A 52 3.43 7.99 -3.80
C ALA A 52 4.19 9.07 -3.01
N LYS A 53 4.45 8.83 -1.72
CA LYS A 53 5.26 9.74 -0.90
C LYS A 53 6.71 9.81 -1.36
N LYS A 54 7.35 8.67 -1.63
CA LYS A 54 8.72 8.65 -2.17
C LYS A 54 8.78 9.42 -3.48
N VAL A 55 7.83 9.16 -4.38
CA VAL A 55 7.74 9.88 -5.65
C VAL A 55 7.54 11.38 -5.44
N ALA A 56 6.59 11.79 -4.60
CA ALA A 56 6.34 13.21 -4.31
C ALA A 56 7.58 13.93 -3.76
N CYS A 57 8.34 13.31 -2.85
CA CYS A 57 9.56 13.90 -2.30
C CYS A 57 10.72 13.98 -3.31
N GLU A 58 10.80 13.03 -4.25
CA GLU A 58 11.87 12.96 -5.25
C GLU A 58 11.53 13.72 -6.56
N THR A 59 10.32 14.28 -6.67
CA THR A 59 9.82 14.94 -7.89
C THR A 59 9.79 16.47 -7.72
N PRO A 60 10.56 17.24 -8.51
CA PRO A 60 10.48 18.69 -8.51
C PRO A 60 9.07 19.19 -8.85
N GLY A 61 8.60 20.22 -8.14
CA GLY A 61 7.27 20.80 -8.29
C GLY A 61 6.19 20.16 -7.41
N CYS A 62 6.54 19.15 -6.61
CA CYS A 62 5.63 18.49 -5.67
C CYS A 62 5.86 18.92 -4.21
N GLU A 63 6.65 19.96 -3.95
CA GLU A 63 7.08 20.36 -2.60
C GLU A 63 5.90 20.77 -1.69
N HIS A 64 4.80 21.26 -2.27
CA HIS A 64 3.56 21.64 -1.57
C HIS A 64 2.42 20.63 -1.73
N LEU A 65 2.68 19.46 -2.33
CA LEU A 65 1.65 18.44 -2.53
C LEU A 65 1.15 17.94 -1.18
N GLN A 66 -0.15 18.14 -0.90
CA GLN A 66 -0.82 17.54 0.25
C GLN A 66 -1.15 16.08 -0.07
N LEU A 67 -0.58 15.16 0.70
CA LEU A 67 -0.69 13.72 0.48
C LEU A 67 -1.10 13.00 1.77
N VAL A 68 -2.02 12.05 1.64
CA VAL A 68 -2.35 11.07 2.68
C VAL A 68 -2.13 9.66 2.15
N SER A 69 -1.16 8.94 2.71
CA SER A 69 -0.90 7.53 2.37
C SER A 69 -1.55 6.59 3.37
N PHE A 70 -2.20 5.54 2.90
CA PHE A 70 -2.89 4.54 3.74
C PHE A 70 -2.21 3.19 3.65
N HIS A 71 -2.06 2.53 4.81
CA HIS A 71 -1.60 1.15 4.86
C HIS A 71 -2.37 0.34 5.92
N SER A 72 -2.42 -0.98 5.76
CA SER A 72 -3.26 -1.85 6.57
C SER A 72 -2.61 -3.21 6.82
N THR A 73 -2.84 -3.76 8.02
CA THR A 73 -2.45 -5.13 8.37
C THR A 73 -3.34 -6.19 7.73
N SER A 74 -4.42 -5.79 7.05
CA SER A 74 -5.46 -6.70 6.59
C SER A 74 -5.14 -7.40 5.26
N LYS A 75 -4.18 -6.87 4.50
CA LYS A 75 -3.89 -7.29 3.14
C LYS A 75 -2.43 -7.76 3.04
N GLY A 76 -2.09 -8.32 1.89
CA GLY A 76 -0.77 -8.83 1.59
C GLY A 76 -0.32 -10.02 2.42
N LEU A 77 1.00 -10.13 2.58
CA LEU A 77 1.65 -11.30 3.14
C LEU A 77 1.32 -11.45 4.64
N ILE A 78 0.97 -10.35 5.31
CA ILE A 78 0.50 -10.34 6.69
C ILE A 78 -0.95 -10.84 6.82
N GLY A 79 -1.90 -10.29 6.06
CA GLY A 79 -3.26 -10.85 5.94
C GLY A 79 -4.12 -10.90 7.22
N GLU A 80 -3.76 -10.19 8.29
CA GLU A 80 -4.38 -10.23 9.62
C GLU A 80 -5.67 -9.36 9.71
N CYS A 81 -6.64 -9.62 8.84
CA CYS A 81 -7.80 -8.75 8.64
C CYS A 81 -8.72 -8.61 9.87
N GLY A 82 -8.78 -9.63 10.73
CA GLY A 82 -9.56 -9.62 11.98
C GLY A 82 -8.94 -8.74 13.08
N ARG A 83 -7.65 -8.41 12.99
CA ARG A 83 -6.96 -7.54 13.96
C ARG A 83 -7.33 -6.07 13.82
N ARG A 84 -7.90 -5.68 12.67
CA ARG A 84 -8.33 -4.30 12.36
C ARG A 84 -7.21 -3.26 12.59
N GLY A 85 -5.99 -3.57 12.15
CA GLY A 85 -4.82 -2.69 12.20
C GLY A 85 -4.57 -1.93 10.90
N GLY A 86 -3.96 -0.75 11.02
CA GLY A 86 -3.56 0.10 9.92
C GLY A 86 -3.13 1.49 10.39
N TYR A 87 -2.62 2.28 9.46
CA TYR A 87 -2.27 3.68 9.70
C TYR A 87 -2.53 4.51 8.45
N MET A 88 -2.56 5.84 8.65
CA MET A 88 -2.39 6.80 7.58
C MET A 88 -1.24 7.75 7.92
N GLU A 89 -0.50 8.17 6.92
CA GLU A 89 0.54 9.19 7.05
C GLU A 89 0.08 10.47 6.35
N LEU A 90 0.20 11.61 7.04
CA LEU A 90 -0.10 12.93 6.49
C LEU A 90 1.21 13.61 6.06
N HIS A 91 1.29 14.06 4.81
CA HIS A 91 2.44 14.78 4.27
C HIS A 91 1.98 16.13 3.70
N ASN A 92 2.60 17.22 4.17
CA ASN A 92 2.27 18.63 3.83
C ASN A 92 0.80 19.05 4.04
N VAL A 93 0.01 18.26 4.76
CA VAL A 93 -1.39 18.58 5.03
C VAL A 93 -1.48 19.83 5.91
N ASP A 94 -2.41 20.72 5.57
CA ASP A 94 -2.65 21.96 6.30
C ASP A 94 -2.84 21.70 7.83
N PRO A 95 -2.17 22.46 8.72
CA PRO A 95 -2.27 22.25 10.16
C PRO A 95 -3.68 22.35 10.74
N TYR A 96 -4.55 23.20 10.18
CA TYR A 96 -5.95 23.28 10.58
C TYR A 96 -6.71 22.00 10.20
N VAL A 97 -6.46 21.47 8.99
CA VAL A 97 -7.03 20.18 8.56
C VAL A 97 -6.54 19.04 9.47
N HIS A 98 -5.24 19.01 9.79
CA HIS A 98 -4.69 18.03 10.73
C HIS A 98 -5.38 18.12 12.12
N ALA A 99 -5.62 19.33 12.64
CA ALA A 99 -6.34 19.50 13.89
C ALA A 99 -7.79 18.98 13.83
N GLN A 100 -8.50 19.18 12.70
CA GLN A 100 -9.84 18.61 12.53
C GLN A 100 -9.83 17.08 12.43
N LEU A 101 -8.82 16.50 11.75
CA LEU A 101 -8.64 15.04 11.71
C LEU A 101 -8.38 14.47 13.11
N TYR A 102 -7.55 15.14 13.91
CA TYR A 102 -7.30 14.74 15.30
C TYR A 102 -8.56 14.85 16.17
N LYS A 103 -9.32 15.93 16.03
CA LYS A 103 -10.60 16.11 16.72
C LYS A 103 -11.59 14.99 16.36
N LEU A 104 -11.65 14.61 15.09
CA LEU A 104 -12.49 13.50 14.65
C LEU A 104 -12.00 12.16 15.23
N ALA A 105 -10.70 11.87 15.13
CA ALA A 105 -10.12 10.61 15.63
C ALA A 105 -10.28 10.44 17.15
N SER A 106 -10.10 11.51 17.92
CA SER A 106 -10.23 11.49 19.39
C SER A 106 -11.66 11.23 19.88
N SER A 107 -12.68 11.51 19.05
CA SER A 107 -14.07 11.16 19.39
C SER A 107 -14.30 9.65 19.53
N GLY A 108 -13.46 8.82 18.90
CA GLY A 108 -13.50 7.37 19.00
C GLY A 108 -12.58 6.77 20.07
N LEU A 109 -12.06 7.58 21.00
CA LEU A 109 -11.01 7.23 21.98
C LEU A 109 -9.68 6.86 21.32
N CYS A 110 -9.57 5.65 20.79
CA CYS A 110 -8.42 5.15 20.03
C CYS A 110 -8.79 3.86 19.26
N SER A 111 -7.96 3.46 18.30
CA SER A 111 -8.10 2.15 17.65
C SER A 111 -7.80 1.01 18.63
N GLY A 112 -8.32 -0.19 18.36
CA GLY A 112 -8.08 -1.34 19.23
C GLY A 112 -6.58 -1.66 19.40
N THR A 113 -6.15 -1.85 20.64
CA THR A 113 -4.72 -2.07 20.98
C THR A 113 -4.11 -3.25 20.25
N ALA A 114 -4.85 -4.34 20.06
CA ALA A 114 -4.37 -5.50 19.29
C ALA A 114 -4.04 -5.13 17.83
N GLY A 115 -4.85 -4.27 17.20
CA GLY A 115 -4.59 -3.75 15.86
C GLY A 115 -3.38 -2.84 15.82
N GLN A 116 -3.20 -1.98 16.84
CA GLN A 116 -2.03 -1.11 16.96
C GLN A 116 -0.73 -1.90 17.12
N ILE A 117 -0.71 -2.93 17.98
CA ILE A 117 0.43 -3.84 18.14
C ILE A 117 0.75 -4.52 16.81
N MET A 118 -0.27 -5.04 16.11
CA MET A 118 -0.07 -5.68 14.82
C MET A 118 0.50 -4.73 13.77
N THR A 119 0.03 -3.47 13.74
CA THR A 119 0.61 -2.44 12.87
C THR A 119 2.08 -2.17 13.21
N SER A 120 2.43 -2.12 14.50
CA SER A 120 3.83 -1.95 14.92
C SER A 120 4.72 -3.12 14.46
N LEU A 121 4.24 -4.36 14.54
CA LEU A 121 4.98 -5.54 14.08
C LEU A 121 5.14 -5.54 12.56
N MET A 122 4.07 -5.18 11.82
CA MET A 122 4.10 -5.08 10.36
C MET A 122 5.16 -4.10 9.84
N VAL A 123 5.34 -2.95 10.51
CA VAL A 123 6.32 -1.93 10.09
C VAL A 123 7.71 -2.12 10.70
N LYS A 124 7.89 -3.13 11.56
CA LYS A 124 9.17 -3.48 12.20
C LYS A 124 9.33 -5.01 12.22
N PRO A 125 9.49 -5.66 11.05
CA PRO A 125 9.72 -7.09 10.99
C PRO A 125 11.07 -7.47 11.61
N PRO A 126 11.30 -8.75 11.95
CA PRO A 126 12.60 -9.25 12.40
C PRO A 126 13.74 -8.88 11.43
N GLN A 127 14.88 -8.46 11.97
CA GLN A 127 16.05 -8.01 11.21
C GLN A 127 17.13 -9.10 11.12
N PRO A 128 18.06 -9.01 10.15
CA PRO A 128 19.21 -9.92 10.09
C PRO A 128 19.96 -9.99 11.42
N GLY A 129 20.05 -11.19 11.98
CA GLY A 129 20.64 -11.46 13.31
C GLY A 129 19.63 -11.73 14.43
N ASP A 130 18.34 -11.41 14.23
CA ASP A 130 17.27 -11.82 15.14
C ASP A 130 16.99 -13.33 15.00
N GLU A 131 16.67 -13.99 16.11
CA GLU A 131 16.43 -15.45 16.16
C GLU A 131 15.33 -15.91 15.19
N SER A 132 14.29 -15.09 14.99
CA SER A 132 13.15 -15.43 14.13
C SER A 132 13.28 -14.93 12.69
N HIS A 133 14.38 -14.26 12.31
CA HIS A 133 14.48 -13.61 11.00
C HIS A 133 14.43 -14.61 9.84
N GLU A 134 15.25 -15.65 9.88
CA GLU A 134 15.28 -16.67 8.82
C GLU A 134 13.93 -17.40 8.67
N ALA A 135 13.26 -17.69 9.79
CA ALA A 135 11.94 -18.30 9.78
C ALA A 135 10.89 -17.37 9.18
N PHE A 136 10.91 -16.09 9.57
CA PHE A 136 9.99 -15.07 9.06
C PHE A 136 10.15 -14.86 7.55
N GLU A 137 11.39 -14.70 7.06
CA GLU A 137 11.64 -14.51 5.62
C GLU A 137 11.19 -15.73 4.82
N LYS A 138 11.44 -16.94 5.32
CA LYS A 138 10.99 -18.17 4.66
C LYS A 138 9.47 -18.25 4.58
N GLU A 139 8.77 -17.98 5.68
CA GLU A 139 7.30 -17.97 5.70
C GLU A 139 6.72 -16.92 4.75
N GLU A 140 7.32 -15.74 4.74
CA GLU A 140 6.88 -14.64 3.87
C GLU A 140 7.08 -14.98 2.39
N ASP A 141 8.24 -15.53 2.00
CA ASP A 141 8.50 -15.98 0.63
C ASP A 141 7.56 -17.14 0.24
N ASP A 142 7.38 -18.15 1.10
CA ASP A 142 6.48 -19.27 0.83
C ASP A 142 5.04 -18.79 0.52
N ILE A 143 4.54 -17.80 1.27
CA ILE A 143 3.23 -17.17 1.04
C ILE A 143 3.23 -16.39 -0.28
N TYR A 144 4.24 -15.57 -0.52
CA TYR A 144 4.37 -14.76 -1.74
C TYR A 144 4.39 -15.65 -2.98
N GLN A 145 5.24 -16.68 -3.02
CA GLN A 145 5.34 -17.62 -4.14
C GLN A 145 4.01 -18.36 -4.36
N SER A 146 3.31 -18.73 -3.29
CA SER A 146 1.99 -19.35 -3.37
C SER A 146 0.93 -18.43 -4.00
N LEU A 147 0.95 -17.13 -3.66
CA LEU A 147 0.05 -16.14 -4.24
C LEU A 147 0.38 -15.88 -5.71
N ALA A 148 1.66 -15.69 -6.05
CA ALA A 148 2.12 -15.47 -7.41
C ALA A 148 1.73 -16.63 -8.34
N ARG A 149 2.01 -17.89 -7.93
CA ARG A 149 1.62 -19.08 -8.71
C ARG A 149 0.11 -19.16 -8.95
N ARG A 150 -0.71 -18.82 -7.95
CA ARG A 150 -2.17 -18.82 -8.08
C ARG A 150 -2.67 -17.71 -9.00
N ALA A 151 -2.07 -16.52 -8.94
CA ALA A 151 -2.40 -15.42 -9.84
C ALA A 151 -2.15 -15.82 -11.30
N THR A 152 -0.95 -16.33 -11.61
CA THR A 152 -0.61 -16.83 -12.95
C THR A 152 -1.57 -17.93 -13.41
N SER A 153 -1.83 -18.93 -12.55
CA SER A 153 -2.74 -20.03 -12.89
C SER A 153 -4.15 -19.55 -13.22
N LEU A 154 -4.64 -18.54 -12.50
CA LEU A 154 -5.97 -17.96 -12.71
C LEU A 154 -6.04 -17.18 -14.02
N VAL A 155 -5.06 -16.32 -14.29
CA VAL A 155 -4.98 -15.54 -15.54
C VAL A 155 -4.91 -16.47 -16.75
N GLU A 156 -4.03 -17.47 -16.72
CA GLU A 156 -3.91 -18.48 -17.78
C GLU A 156 -5.20 -19.31 -17.95
N GLY A 157 -5.87 -19.65 -16.85
CA GLY A 157 -7.11 -20.41 -16.87
C GLY A 157 -8.26 -19.62 -17.49
N LEU A 158 -8.43 -18.36 -17.09
CA LEU A 158 -9.48 -17.48 -17.61
C LEU A 158 -9.29 -17.19 -19.09
N ASN A 159 -8.05 -16.93 -19.54
CA ASN A 159 -7.73 -16.64 -20.94
C ASN A 159 -7.88 -17.85 -21.88
N LYS A 160 -8.12 -19.06 -21.36
CA LYS A 160 -8.44 -20.25 -22.17
C LYS A 160 -9.94 -20.36 -22.50
N ILE A 161 -10.79 -19.57 -21.85
CA ILE A 161 -12.24 -19.60 -22.06
C ILE A 161 -12.60 -18.63 -23.20
N GLU A 162 -13.25 -19.14 -24.24
CA GLU A 162 -13.67 -18.33 -25.38
C GLU A 162 -14.58 -17.17 -24.93
N GLY A 163 -14.24 -15.95 -25.37
CA GLY A 163 -14.96 -14.74 -25.00
C GLY A 163 -14.57 -14.13 -23.65
N ILE A 164 -13.57 -14.67 -22.95
CA ILE A 164 -13.02 -14.11 -21.71
C ILE A 164 -11.59 -13.61 -21.95
N GLU A 165 -11.30 -12.39 -21.49
CA GLU A 165 -9.96 -11.82 -21.44
C GLU A 165 -9.65 -11.36 -20.00
N CYS A 166 -8.46 -11.71 -19.52
CA CYS A 166 -7.98 -11.41 -18.19
C CYS A 166 -6.57 -10.83 -18.27
N GLN A 167 -6.40 -9.61 -17.78
CA GLN A 167 -5.11 -8.93 -17.70
C GLN A 167 -4.27 -9.49 -16.54
N PRO A 168 -2.94 -9.50 -16.67
CA PRO A 168 -2.01 -9.98 -15.64
C PRO A 168 -1.83 -9.00 -14.46
#